data_AF-A0A3N0YEX2-F1
#
_entry.id   AF-A0A3N0YEX2-F1
#
_cell.length_a   1.000
_cell.length_b   1.000
_cell.length_c   1.000
_cell.angle_alpha   90.00
_cell.angle_beta   90.00
_cell.angle_gamma   90.00
#
_symmetry.space_group_name_H-M   'P 1'
#
loop_
_entity.id
_entity.type
_entity.pdbx_description
1 polymer ?
#
loop_
_entity_poly.entity_id
_entity_poly.type
_entity_poly.pdbx_seq_one_letter_code
_entity_poly.pdbx_strand_id
1 'polypeptide(L)'
;MFNAFHAESKKPLHRECGFIRLQPGTNRVAFIIAQNSGLVEIEEGELTGQQLTLHTTALARTSFAKQPHVQQISRHIQLKPDGRLEQTVSMALEGQPLTQHLHITYRRTD
;
A
#
# COMPACT_ATOMS: atom_id res chain seq x y z
N MET A 1 3.78 9.30 -4.15
CA MET A 1 4.52 8.22 -4.86
C MET A 1 5.46 7.58 -3.86
N PHE A 2 5.46 6.25 -3.74
CA PHE A 2 6.41 5.50 -2.92
C PHE A 2 7.49 4.92 -3.82
N ASN A 3 8.76 5.08 -3.41
CA ASN A 3 9.93 4.61 -4.15
C ASN A 3 10.88 3.92 -3.18
N ALA A 4 11.02 2.61 -3.30
CA ALA A 4 11.96 1.83 -2.52
C ALA A 4 13.32 1.74 -3.23
N PHE A 5 14.38 1.67 -2.44
CA PHE A 5 15.75 1.50 -2.93
C PHE A 5 16.46 0.43 -2.11
N HIS A 6 17.34 -0.32 -2.74
CA HIS A 6 18.23 -1.24 -2.05
C HIS A 6 19.12 -0.45 -1.08
N ALA A 7 19.19 -0.89 0.18
CA ALA A 7 19.82 -0.13 1.26
C ALA A 7 21.28 0.26 0.97
N GLU A 8 22.07 -0.70 0.46
CA GLU A 8 23.48 -0.49 0.15
C GLU A 8 23.69 0.10 -1.25
N SER A 9 23.36 -0.66 -2.29
CA SER A 9 23.62 -0.28 -3.68
C SER A 9 22.82 0.90 -4.22
N LYS A 10 21.79 1.37 -3.48
CA LYS A 10 20.84 2.41 -3.91
C LYS A 10 20.12 2.12 -5.23
N LYS A 11 20.15 0.88 -5.71
CA LYS A 11 19.41 0.46 -6.90
C LYS A 11 17.90 0.59 -6.63
N PRO A 12 17.11 1.16 -7.56
CA PRO A 12 15.66 1.22 -7.44
C PRO A 12 15.05 -0.18 -7.27
N LEU A 13 14.05 -0.30 -6.39
CA LEU A 13 13.27 -1.51 -6.16
C LEU A 13 11.78 -1.25 -6.51
N HIS A 14 10.86 -1.58 -5.61
CA HIS A 14 9.43 -1.35 -5.77
C HIS A 14 9.11 0.14 -5.91
N ARG A 15 8.15 0.45 -6.78
CA ARG A 15 7.63 1.80 -6.98
C ARG A 15 6.13 1.74 -7.17
N GLU A 16 5.41 2.65 -6.52
CA GLU A 16 3.97 2.80 -6.68
C GLU A 16 3.57 4.27 -6.68
N CYS A 17 2.54 4.59 -7.47
CA CYS A 17 1.93 5.91 -7.51
C CYS A 17 0.41 5.78 -7.61
N GLY A 18 -0.30 6.82 -7.18
CA GLY A 18 -1.72 6.73 -7.00
C GLY A 18 -2.34 7.94 -6.35
N PHE A 19 -3.62 7.81 -6.01
CA PHE A 19 -4.43 8.86 -5.39
C PHE A 19 -5.24 8.31 -4.22
N ILE A 20 -5.20 9.02 -3.09
CA ILE A 20 -6.10 8.79 -1.95
C ILE A 20 -7.29 9.74 -2.10
N ARG A 21 -8.51 9.22 -2.00
CA ARG A 21 -9.76 9.96 -2.08
C ARG A 21 -10.59 9.72 -0.83
N LEU A 22 -11.18 10.78 -0.30
CA LEU A 22 -12.22 10.71 0.73
C LEU A 22 -13.59 10.81 0.09
N GLN A 23 -14.53 9.98 0.54
CA GLN A 23 -15.94 10.18 0.21
C GLN A 23 -16.46 11.40 0.97
N PRO A 24 -17.07 12.40 0.30
CA PRO A 24 -17.54 13.61 0.96
C PRO A 24 -18.53 13.33 2.10
N GLY A 25 -18.31 13.98 3.25
CA GLY A 25 -19.19 13.86 4.42
C GLY A 25 -19.05 12.57 5.21
N THR A 26 -18.07 11.70 4.90
CA THR A 26 -17.82 10.46 5.62
C THR A 26 -16.33 10.30 5.96
N ASN A 27 -16.00 9.24 6.69
CA ASN A 27 -14.62 8.81 6.93
C ASN A 27 -14.16 7.74 5.93
N ARG A 28 -14.94 7.42 4.89
CA ARG A 28 -14.60 6.37 3.92
C ARG A 28 -13.53 6.85 2.95
N VAL A 29 -12.55 6.00 2.71
CA VAL A 29 -11.36 6.29 1.90
C VAL A 29 -11.21 5.27 0.80
N ALA A 30 -10.81 5.73 -0.38
CA ALA A 30 -10.35 4.88 -1.48
C ALA A 30 -8.91 5.25 -1.85
N PHE A 31 -8.07 4.26 -2.09
CA PHE A 31 -6.71 4.42 -2.58
C PHE A 31 -6.55 3.66 -3.90
N ILE A 32 -6.24 4.39 -4.97
CA ILE A 32 -6.09 3.86 -6.34
C ILE A 32 -4.61 3.88 -6.70
N ILE A 33 -4.02 2.73 -7.00
CA ILE A 33 -2.56 2.57 -7.07
C ILE A 33 -2.16 1.80 -8.35
N ALA A 34 -1.06 2.23 -8.96
CA ALA A 34 -0.33 1.48 -9.98
C ALA A 34 1.09 1.18 -9.48
N GLN A 35 1.53 -0.07 -9.62
CA GLN A 35 2.85 -0.55 -9.20
C GLN A 35 3.73 -0.90 -10.41
N ASN A 36 5.05 -0.70 -10.28
CA ASN A 36 6.02 -1.00 -11.33
C ASN A 36 6.15 -2.50 -11.68
N SER A 37 5.54 -3.37 -10.89
CA SER A 37 5.42 -4.82 -11.15
C SER A 37 4.39 -5.17 -12.24
N GLY A 38 3.63 -4.19 -12.72
CA GLY A 38 2.51 -4.42 -13.65
C GLY A 38 1.19 -4.76 -12.94
N LEU A 39 1.06 -4.41 -11.65
CA LEU A 39 -0.15 -4.56 -10.84
C LEU A 39 -0.84 -3.20 -10.66
N VAL A 40 -2.17 -3.17 -10.77
CA VAL A 40 -3.01 -2.05 -10.35
C VAL A 40 -4.02 -2.53 -9.33
N GLU A 41 -4.33 -1.66 -8.37
CA GLU A 41 -5.20 -1.99 -7.24
C GLU A 41 -6.08 -0.81 -6.82
N ILE A 42 -7.25 -1.14 -6.31
CA ILE A 42 -8.14 -0.24 -5.59
C ILE A 42 -8.29 -0.83 -4.19
N GLU A 43 -7.90 -0.06 -3.18
CA GLU A 43 -8.12 -0.38 -1.78
C GLU A 43 -9.16 0.59 -1.19
N GLU A 44 -10.10 0.09 -0.40
CA GLU A 44 -11.09 0.91 0.30
C GLU A 44 -11.11 0.60 1.80
N GLY A 45 -11.54 1.58 2.58
CA GLY A 45 -11.70 1.42 4.01
C GLY A 45 -12.02 2.75 4.68
N GLU A 46 -11.42 3.00 5.84
CA GLU A 46 -11.80 4.14 6.68
C GLU A 46 -10.60 4.87 7.29
N LEU A 47 -10.79 6.17 7.52
CA LEU A 47 -9.93 7.02 8.33
C LEU A 47 -10.51 7.14 9.75
N THR A 48 -9.83 6.57 10.74
CA THR A 48 -10.22 6.70 12.16
C THR A 48 -9.12 7.40 12.93
N GLY A 49 -9.40 8.63 13.39
CA GLY A 49 -8.41 9.49 14.00
C GLY A 49 -7.27 9.81 13.04
N GLN A 50 -6.10 9.21 13.29
CA GLN A 50 -4.89 9.37 12.48
C GLN A 50 -4.47 8.07 11.76
N GLN A 51 -5.37 7.08 11.69
CA GLN A 51 -5.15 5.79 11.02
C GLN A 51 -6.02 5.64 9.78
N LEU A 52 -5.38 5.30 8.66
CA LEU A 52 -6.05 4.70 7.51
C LEU A 52 -5.95 3.18 7.62
N THR A 53 -7.10 2.51 7.52
CA THR A 53 -7.20 1.06 7.40
C THR A 53 -7.87 0.76 6.07
N LEU A 54 -7.15 0.09 5.16
CA LEU A 54 -7.57 -0.14 3.79
C LEU A 54 -7.46 -1.64 3.43
N HIS A 55 -8.40 -2.12 2.64
CA HIS A 55 -8.41 -3.47 2.10
C HIS A 55 -8.69 -3.43 0.60
N THR A 56 -8.00 -4.28 -0.17
CA THR A 56 -8.21 -4.34 -1.61
C THR A 56 -9.63 -4.77 -1.98
N THR A 57 -10.29 -4.00 -2.83
CA THR A 57 -11.59 -4.31 -3.43
C THR A 57 -11.46 -4.76 -4.88
N ALA A 58 -10.43 -4.30 -5.60
CA ALA A 58 -10.15 -4.71 -6.97
C ALA A 58 -8.64 -4.77 -7.26
N LEU A 59 -8.23 -5.77 -8.03
CA LEU A 59 -6.87 -5.97 -8.53
C LEU A 59 -6.91 -6.34 -10.02
N ALA A 60 -5.99 -5.79 -10.79
CA ALA A 60 -5.72 -6.24 -12.14
C ALA A 60 -4.22 -6.21 -12.42
N ARG A 61 -3.77 -7.04 -13.36
CA ARG A 61 -2.35 -7.19 -13.68
C ARG A 61 -2.11 -7.35 -15.16
N THR A 62 -0.92 -6.99 -15.61
CA THR A 62 -0.45 -7.28 -16.98
C THR A 62 -0.40 -8.79 -17.21
N SER A 63 -0.64 -9.24 -18.45
CA SER A 63 -0.70 -10.68 -18.80
C SER A 63 0.59 -11.45 -18.51
N PHE A 64 1.73 -10.77 -18.46
CA PHE A 64 3.04 -11.33 -18.17
C PHE A 64 3.57 -10.95 -16.77
N ALA A 65 2.68 -10.53 -15.86
CA ALA A 65 3.06 -10.28 -14.47
C ALA A 65 3.64 -11.57 -13.86
N LYS A 66 4.72 -11.44 -13.08
CA LYS A 66 5.42 -12.60 -12.51
C LYS A 66 4.53 -13.33 -11.49
N GLN A 67 4.60 -14.66 -11.47
CA GLN A 67 4.03 -15.50 -10.41
C GLN A 67 4.98 -15.60 -9.20
N PRO A 68 4.46 -15.87 -7.98
CA PRO A 68 3.04 -16.04 -7.64
C PRO A 68 2.26 -14.73 -7.66
N HIS A 69 0.98 -14.79 -8.02
CA HIS A 69 0.16 -13.59 -8.14
C HIS A 69 -0.38 -13.11 -6.79
N VAL A 70 -0.36 -11.80 -6.60
CA VAL A 70 -1.04 -11.13 -5.48
C VAL A 70 -2.55 -11.25 -5.66
N GLN A 71 -3.25 -11.70 -4.63
CA GLN A 71 -4.71 -11.88 -4.60
C GLN A 71 -5.40 -10.86 -3.70
N GLN A 72 -4.75 -10.44 -2.61
CA GLN A 72 -5.28 -9.46 -1.67
C GLN A 72 -4.15 -8.63 -1.07
N ILE A 73 -4.41 -7.35 -0.84
CA ILE A 73 -3.56 -6.46 -0.07
C ILE A 73 -4.41 -5.81 1.04
N SER A 74 -3.76 -5.55 2.18
CA SER A 74 -4.30 -4.74 3.27
C SER A 74 -3.24 -3.76 3.70
N ARG A 75 -3.62 -2.50 3.90
CA ARG A 75 -2.69 -1.42 4.22
C ARG A 75 -3.19 -0.65 5.43
N HIS A 76 -2.32 -0.55 6.43
CA HIS A 76 -2.53 0.30 7.58
C HIS A 76 -1.49 1.43 7.54
N ILE A 77 -1.95 2.69 7.54
CA ILE A 77 -1.08 3.86 7.60
C ILE A 77 -1.46 4.66 8.85
N GLN A 78 -0.52 4.92 9.74
CA GLN A 78 -0.77 5.61 11.00
C GLN A 78 0.21 6.76 11.20
N LEU A 79 -0.29 7.97 11.47
CA LEU A 79 0.53 9.05 12.00
C LEU A 79 0.65 8.90 13.53
N LYS A 80 1.86 8.66 14.01
CA LYS A 80 2.14 8.44 15.44
C LYS A 80 2.19 9.76 16.21
N PRO A 81 1.95 9.75 17.54
CA PRO A 81 2.00 10.97 18.36
C PRO A 81 3.33 11.72 18.30
N ASP A 82 4.43 11.02 18.00
CA ASP A 82 5.77 11.60 17.84
C ASP A 82 6.04 12.16 16.43
N GLY A 83 5.02 12.21 15.57
CA GLY A 83 5.10 12.76 14.22
C GLY A 83 5.66 11.81 13.17
N ARG A 84 6.01 10.56 13.52
CA ARG A 84 6.43 9.54 12.55
C ARG A 84 5.23 8.92 11.83
N LEU A 85 5.39 8.61 10.55
CA LEU A 85 4.37 7.89 9.78
C LEU A 85 4.74 6.40 9.75
N GLU A 86 3.88 5.53 10.23
CA GLU A 86 4.03 4.07 10.11
C GLU A 86 3.15 3.56 8.98
N GLN A 87 3.68 2.61 8.21
CA GLN A 87 2.93 1.85 7.22
C GLN A 87 3.20 0.37 7.40
N THR A 88 2.12 -0.41 7.50
CA THR A 88 2.16 -1.87 7.40
C THR A 88 1.37 -2.28 6.16
N VAL A 89 1.97 -3.13 5.34
CA VAL A 89 1.32 -3.76 4.19
C VAL A 89 1.31 -5.27 4.42
N SER A 90 0.12 -5.85 4.38
CA SER A 90 -0.10 -7.29 4.37
C SER A 90 -0.55 -7.72 2.98
N MET A 91 -0.11 -8.89 2.56
CA MET A 91 -0.34 -9.41 1.21
C MET A 91 -0.67 -10.90 1.28
N ALA A 92 -1.65 -11.31 0.47
CA ALA A 92 -1.95 -12.70 0.20
C ALA A 92 -1.52 -13.02 -1.24
N LEU A 93 -0.72 -14.06 -1.40
CA LEU A 93 -0.40 -14.64 -2.69
C LEU A 93 -1.38 -15.77 -3.01
N GLU A 94 -1.43 -16.19 -4.27
CA GLU A 94 -2.20 -17.37 -4.67
C GLU A 94 -1.89 -18.59 -3.78
N GLY A 95 -2.92 -19.13 -3.15
CA GLY A 95 -2.81 -20.28 -2.23
C GLY A 95 -2.18 -19.97 -0.86
N GLN A 96 -1.92 -18.71 -0.52
CA GLN A 96 -1.32 -18.29 0.75
C GLN A 96 -2.25 -17.35 1.53
N PRO A 97 -2.30 -17.43 2.87
CA PRO A 97 -3.10 -16.51 3.67
C PRO A 97 -2.52 -15.08 3.64
N LEU A 98 -3.36 -14.10 3.97
CA LEU A 98 -2.93 -12.72 4.17
C LEU A 98 -1.93 -12.65 5.32
N THR A 99 -0.69 -12.25 5.03
CA THR A 99 0.38 -12.12 6.03
C THR A 99 1.10 -10.78 5.88
N GLN A 100 1.76 -10.31 6.94
CA GLN A 100 2.54 -9.09 6.90
C GLN A 100 3.70 -9.23 5.91
N HIS A 101 3.75 -8.36 4.92
CA HIS A 101 4.80 -8.33 3.90
C HIS A 101 5.81 -7.22 4.16
N LEU A 102 5.34 -6.05 4.56
CA LEU A 102 6.16 -4.86 4.81
C LEU A 102 5.71 -4.15 6.09
N HIS A 103 6.67 -3.68 6.87
CA HIS A 103 6.46 -2.68 7.90
C HIS A 103 7.57 -1.65 7.82
N ILE A 104 7.21 -0.36 7.88
CA ILE A 104 8.15 0.74 7.72
C ILE A 104 7.68 1.96 8.50
N THR A 105 8.65 2.71 9.04
CA THR A 105 8.43 3.98 9.72
C THR A 105 9.20 5.09 9.02
N TYR A 106 8.50 6.17 8.67
CA TYR A 106 9.07 7.35 8.03
C TYR A 106 9.18 8.50 9.02
N ARG A 107 10.19 9.34 8.81
CA ARG A 107 10.27 10.68 9.41
C ARG A 107 9.87 11.69 8.35
N ARG A 108 9.18 12.76 8.76
CA ARG A 108 8.87 13.87 7.87
C ARG A 108 10.17 14.54 7.43
N THR A 109 10.29 14.78 6.13
CA THR A 109 11.33 15.59 5.51
C THR A 109 10.65 16.64 4.65
N ASP A 110 11.35 17.74 4.36
CA ASP A 110 10.86 18.82 3.50
C ASP A 110 10.90 18.47 2.02
#